data_AF-S8CH91-F1
#
_entry.id   AF-S8CH91-F1
#
_cell.length_a   1.000
_cell.length_b   1.000
_cell.length_c   1.000
_cell.angle_alpha   90.00
_cell.angle_beta   90.00
_cell.angle_gamma   90.00
#
_symmetry.space_group_name_H-M   'P 1'
#
loop_
_entity.id
_entity.type
_entity.pdbx_description
1 polymer ?
#
loop_
_entity_poly.entity_id
_entity_poly.type
_entity_poly.pdbx_seq_one_letter_code
_entity_poly.pdbx_strand_id
1 'polypeptide(L)'
;LQVIIGQNFVVPAYSKVSLHKQPMTQDSDEELEYADNSFGTVDISYISSSPANTEEIMTDFSEMKKMLASEVGDGGAGFIWSVGEGGYEEEWRHSVAPIPEERLVEFIKHELEISNGDDRVQPISGELEPGSIDDSDEDVRVDSDHFEKEVEATFLRAVNEDVGEGDVILEVNSLKLSYNRTATDCAGALFYAMMKLPLETSSNRHSPSKLVKAAGDVISKWKKLLKYYLCSIDEEIEVILKFEEMCSESAKEYFSVFTQILHLMYEKDVVQEEAILNWASEKEEADESDKVLVKQAEKLIQ
;
A
#
# COMPACT_ATOMS: atom_id res chain seq x y z
N LEU A 1 13.35 -10.43 39.90
CA LEU A 1 12.52 -9.23 40.19
C LEU A 1 11.32 -9.28 39.26
N GLN A 2 10.13 -8.91 39.72
CA GLN A 2 8.90 -8.92 38.92
C GLN A 2 8.14 -7.62 39.16
N VAL A 3 7.47 -7.12 38.11
CA VAL A 3 6.57 -5.98 38.22
C VAL A 3 5.34 -6.39 39.03
N ILE A 4 4.94 -5.58 40.01
CA ILE A 4 3.75 -5.77 40.84
C ILE A 4 2.88 -4.53 40.70
N ILE A 5 1.61 -4.70 40.30
CA ILE A 5 0.64 -3.61 40.30
C ILE A 5 -0.05 -3.57 41.66
N GLY A 6 -0.05 -2.39 42.28
CA GLY A 6 -0.62 -2.16 43.60
C GLY A 6 -2.14 -2.33 43.63
N GLN A 7 -2.68 -2.56 44.83
CA GLN A 7 -4.10 -2.83 44.98
C GLN A 7 -4.93 -1.55 44.67
N ASN A 8 -5.97 -1.71 43.84
CA ASN A 8 -6.80 -0.61 43.30
C ASN A 8 -6.08 0.37 42.35
N PHE A 9 -4.92 0.01 41.80
CA PHE A 9 -4.30 0.79 40.74
C PHE A 9 -4.80 0.35 39.37
N VAL A 10 -5.37 1.28 38.61
CA VAL A 10 -5.75 1.06 37.21
C VAL A 10 -4.63 1.61 36.33
N VAL A 11 -3.96 0.72 35.61
CA VAL A 11 -2.96 1.10 34.62
C VAL A 11 -3.67 1.84 33.50
N PRO A 12 -3.31 3.11 33.21
CA PRO A 12 -3.88 3.83 32.08
C PRO A 12 -3.65 3.09 30.76
N ALA A 13 -4.52 3.31 29.78
CA ALA A 13 -4.34 2.76 28.45
C ALA A 13 -2.97 3.19 27.87
N TYR A 14 -2.40 2.36 27.01
CA TYR A 14 -1.17 2.65 26.25
C TYR A 14 0.09 2.94 27.09
N SER A 15 0.07 2.56 28.37
CA SER A 15 1.21 2.71 29.27
C SER A 15 2.15 1.51 29.21
N LYS A 16 3.46 1.75 29.35
CA LYS A 16 4.48 0.72 29.57
C LYS A 16 4.81 0.64 31.06
N VAL A 17 4.90 -0.59 31.58
CA VAL A 17 5.29 -0.85 32.97
C VAL A 17 6.53 -1.72 33.00
N SER A 18 7.54 -1.32 33.76
CA SER A 18 8.78 -2.10 33.90
C SER A 18 9.47 -1.87 35.25
N LEU A 19 10.46 -2.71 35.53
CA LEU A 19 11.30 -2.65 36.74
C LEU A 19 12.33 -1.52 36.72
N HIS A 20 12.60 -0.96 35.54
CA HIS A 20 13.55 0.13 35.33
C HIS A 20 12.78 1.39 34.95
N LYS A 21 13.34 2.58 35.24
CA LYS A 21 12.75 3.84 34.78
C LYS A 21 12.81 3.94 33.25
N GLN A 22 11.99 4.81 32.67
CA GLN A 22 12.04 5.12 31.25
C GLN A 22 13.50 5.46 30.84
N PRO A 23 14.04 4.81 29.79
CA PRO A 23 15.33 5.19 29.23
C PRO A 23 15.26 6.65 28.77
N MET A 24 16.13 7.50 29.33
CA MET A 24 16.21 8.93 28.97
C MET A 24 16.95 9.15 27.65
N THR A 25 17.73 8.15 27.22
CA THR A 25 18.36 8.07 25.91
C THR A 25 17.49 7.17 25.04
N GLN A 26 16.78 7.76 24.10
CA GLN A 26 16.33 7.01 22.93
C GLN A 26 17.59 6.77 22.11
N ASP A 27 18.02 5.52 21.98
CA ASP A 27 18.95 5.17 20.91
C ASP A 27 18.17 5.44 19.63
N SER A 28 18.42 6.61 19.03
CA SER A 28 17.92 6.94 17.71
C SER A 28 18.34 5.80 16.79
N ASP A 29 17.37 5.19 16.12
CA ASP A 29 17.56 4.14 15.13
C ASP A 29 18.21 4.68 13.83
N GLU A 30 18.66 5.93 13.83
CA GLU A 30 19.34 6.58 12.70
C GLU A 30 20.75 6.04 12.40
N GLU A 31 21.35 5.18 13.21
CA GLU A 31 22.69 4.61 12.90
C GLU A 31 22.69 3.08 12.90
N LEU A 32 22.15 2.48 11.84
CA LEU A 32 22.58 1.15 11.41
C LEU A 32 23.91 1.26 10.66
N GLU A 33 24.98 1.68 11.34
CA GLU A 33 26.33 1.42 10.84
C GLU A 33 26.59 -0.08 10.97
N TYR A 34 26.78 -0.75 9.83
CA TYR A 34 27.25 -2.13 9.79
C TYR A 34 28.57 -2.21 10.58
N ALA A 35 28.54 -2.85 11.75
CA ALA A 35 29.76 -3.17 12.47
C ALA A 35 30.59 -4.14 11.60
N ASP A 36 31.51 -3.58 10.83
CA ASP A 36 32.52 -4.33 10.12
C ASP A 36 33.46 -4.98 11.16
N ASN A 37 33.52 -6.30 11.12
CA ASN A 37 34.34 -7.09 12.03
C ASN A 37 35.82 -6.88 11.72
N SER A 38 36.44 -5.89 12.34
CA SER A 38 37.90 -5.79 12.40
C SER A 38 38.39 -5.79 13.84
N PHE A 39 39.05 -6.89 14.19
CA PHE A 39 39.86 -7.09 15.39
C PHE A 39 40.80 -5.90 15.66
N GLY A 40 40.82 -5.42 16.90
CA GLY A 40 41.76 -4.40 17.37
C GLY A 40 41.91 -4.45 18.89
N THR A 41 42.74 -5.37 19.38
CA THR A 41 43.24 -5.39 20.76
C THR A 41 44.00 -4.10 21.08
N VAL A 42 43.61 -3.36 22.11
CA VAL A 42 44.52 -2.48 22.85
C VAL A 42 44.21 -2.57 24.34
N ASP A 43 45.18 -3.12 25.05
CA ASP A 43 45.31 -3.17 26.51
C ASP A 43 45.74 -1.79 27.05
N ILE A 44 45.62 -1.61 28.38
CA ILE A 44 46.50 -0.83 29.29
C ILE A 44 45.69 -0.20 30.45
N SER A 45 45.64 -1.00 31.52
CA SER A 45 46.13 -0.73 32.88
C SER A 45 45.47 0.30 33.81
N TYR A 46 44.98 -0.24 34.92
CA TYR A 46 45.35 0.05 36.32
C TYR A 46 45.83 1.47 36.71
N ILE A 47 45.08 2.08 37.64
CA ILE A 47 45.69 2.77 38.78
C ILE A 47 45.05 2.22 40.07
N SER A 48 45.91 1.66 40.91
CA SER A 48 45.63 1.18 42.27
C SER A 48 46.14 2.21 43.28
N SER A 49 45.45 2.37 44.43
CA SER A 49 45.97 2.66 45.80
C SER A 49 44.82 3.24 46.69
N SER A 50 44.06 2.43 47.46
CA SER A 50 44.28 2.02 48.88
C SER A 50 43.88 3.11 49.94
N PRO A 51 43.66 2.78 51.24
CA PRO A 51 42.41 2.30 51.82
C PRO A 51 41.94 3.16 53.03
N ALA A 52 40.63 3.37 53.25
CA ALA A 52 40.07 3.70 54.58
C ALA A 52 38.54 3.88 54.56
N ASN A 53 37.91 3.41 55.66
CA ASN A 53 36.62 3.81 56.24
C ASN A 53 35.34 3.10 55.74
N THR A 54 34.92 2.14 56.56
CA THR A 54 33.81 1.20 56.38
C THR A 54 32.60 1.59 57.23
N GLU A 55 32.17 2.86 57.25
CA GLU A 55 31.02 3.28 58.07
C GLU A 55 30.00 4.22 57.40
N GLU A 56 30.21 4.67 56.15
CA GLU A 56 29.23 5.56 55.46
C GLU A 56 28.15 4.82 54.63
N ILE A 57 28.22 3.50 54.50
CA ILE A 57 27.35 2.74 53.58
C ILE A 57 25.97 2.41 54.18
N MET A 58 25.77 2.59 55.50
CA MET A 58 24.49 2.22 56.17
C MET A 58 23.43 3.33 56.20
N THR A 59 23.77 4.57 55.87
CA THR A 59 22.81 5.70 55.92
C THR A 59 22.05 5.86 54.61
N ASP A 60 22.70 5.59 53.48
CA ASP A 60 22.12 5.69 52.12
C ASP A 60 21.02 4.64 51.85
N PHE A 61 21.10 3.45 52.46
CA PHE A 61 20.11 2.40 52.27
C PHE A 61 18.74 2.72 52.90
N SER A 62 18.71 3.57 53.92
CA SER A 62 17.48 3.97 54.61
C SER A 62 16.76 5.09 53.87
N GLU A 63 17.50 5.98 53.21
CA GLU A 63 16.95 7.09 52.43
C GLU A 63 16.49 6.62 51.04
N MET A 64 17.21 5.68 50.43
CA MET A 64 16.83 5.03 49.16
C MET A 64 15.56 4.16 49.28
N LYS A 65 15.24 3.66 50.49
CA LYS A 65 14.02 2.90 50.78
C LYS A 65 12.78 3.79 50.98
N LYS A 66 12.96 5.10 51.17
CA LYS A 66 11.87 6.06 51.40
C LYS A 66 11.34 6.73 50.13
N MET A 67 11.99 6.54 48.98
CA MET A 67 11.57 7.08 47.69
C MET A 67 10.87 6.07 46.76
N LEU A 68 10.69 4.81 47.16
CA LEU A 68 9.86 3.84 46.44
C LEU A 68 8.37 4.09 46.72
N ALA A 69 7.87 5.28 46.39
CA ALA A 69 6.47 5.39 46.02
C ALA A 69 6.36 4.68 44.67
N SER A 70 5.86 3.45 44.68
CA SER A 70 5.63 2.74 43.44
C SER A 70 4.62 3.54 42.62
N GLU A 71 5.02 3.92 41.41
CA GLU A 71 4.16 4.67 40.49
C GLU A 71 2.97 3.82 39.99
N VAL A 72 2.94 2.53 40.35
CA VAL A 72 1.86 1.57 40.07
C VAL A 72 0.99 1.25 41.29
N GLY A 73 0.89 2.16 42.26
CA GLY A 73 -0.07 2.12 43.36
C GLY A 73 0.41 1.47 44.66
N ASP A 74 -0.46 1.43 45.67
CA ASP A 74 -0.10 0.98 47.01
C ASP A 74 0.24 -0.52 47.05
N GLY A 75 1.42 -0.85 47.55
CA GLY A 75 2.01 -2.19 47.49
C GLY A 75 2.55 -2.61 46.11
N GLY A 76 2.56 -1.71 45.12
CA GLY A 76 3.14 -1.94 43.81
C GLY A 76 4.68 -2.00 43.82
N ALA A 77 5.25 -2.53 42.75
CA ALA A 77 6.69 -2.52 42.47
C ALA A 77 6.92 -2.38 40.96
N GLY A 78 7.41 -1.22 40.54
CA GLY A 78 7.64 -0.89 39.13
C GLY A 78 7.46 0.60 38.86
N PHE A 79 7.86 0.99 37.66
CA PHE A 79 7.72 2.32 37.07
C PHE A 79 6.75 2.24 35.89
N ILE A 80 6.01 3.32 35.65
CA ILE A 80 5.04 3.42 34.55
C ILE A 80 5.32 4.66 33.73
N TRP A 81 5.27 4.55 32.40
CA TRP A 81 5.44 5.69 31.50
C TRP A 81 4.59 5.53 30.24
N SER A 82 4.24 6.66 29.63
CA SER A 82 3.59 6.73 28.32
C SER A 82 4.65 6.75 27.20
N VAL A 83 4.24 6.30 26.00
CA VAL A 83 5.09 6.31 24.81
C VAL A 83 4.49 7.26 23.80
N GLY A 84 5.16 8.39 23.59
CA GLY A 84 4.82 9.34 22.55
C GLY A 84 5.21 10.75 22.95
N GLU A 85 5.93 11.44 22.05
CA GLU A 85 6.03 12.90 22.06
C GLU A 85 4.81 13.54 21.34
N GLY A 86 4.00 12.70 20.67
CA GLY A 86 2.70 13.07 20.10
C GLY A 86 1.61 13.23 21.17
N GLY A 87 0.58 14.02 20.85
CA GLY A 87 -0.54 14.27 21.77
C GLY A 87 -1.30 12.98 22.14
N TYR A 88 -2.15 13.06 23.18
CA TYR A 88 -2.96 11.95 23.72
C TYR A 88 -3.75 11.14 22.68
N GLU A 89 -3.96 11.68 21.47
CA GLU A 89 -4.69 11.03 20.39
C GLU A 89 -3.86 9.98 19.62
N GLU A 90 -2.53 9.98 19.73
CA GLU A 90 -1.62 9.15 18.92
C GLU A 90 -0.95 8.00 19.69
N GLU A 91 -1.16 7.91 21.01
CA GLU A 91 -0.50 6.91 21.87
C GLU A 91 -0.82 5.46 21.46
N TRP A 92 -2.01 5.21 20.91
CA TRP A 92 -2.43 3.88 20.44
C TRP A 92 -1.55 3.35 19.30
N ARG A 93 -0.95 4.23 18.50
CA ARG A 93 -0.10 3.85 17.34
C ARG A 93 1.17 3.11 17.78
N HIS A 94 1.59 3.32 19.02
CA HIS A 94 2.80 2.72 19.61
C HIS A 94 2.47 1.54 20.52
N SER A 95 1.19 1.13 20.58
CA SER A 95 0.70 0.07 21.46
C SER A 95 0.49 -1.24 20.71
N VAL A 96 0.78 -2.34 21.41
CA VAL A 96 0.46 -3.71 20.94
C VAL A 96 -0.93 -4.17 21.40
N ALA A 97 -1.71 -3.30 22.06
CA ALA A 97 -3.10 -3.57 22.41
C ALA A 97 -4.01 -3.52 21.17
N PRO A 98 -5.17 -4.21 21.18
CA PRO A 98 -6.15 -4.10 20.10
C PRO A 98 -6.53 -2.65 19.83
N ILE A 99 -6.60 -2.29 18.55
CA ILE A 99 -6.96 -0.94 18.10
C ILE A 99 -8.45 -0.70 18.41
N PRO A 100 -8.83 0.42 19.05
CA PRO A 100 -10.23 0.75 19.29
C PRO A 100 -11.05 0.86 18.00
N GLU A 101 -12.31 0.44 18.03
CA GLU A 101 -13.21 0.45 16.86
C GLU A 101 -13.37 1.85 16.25
N GLU A 102 -13.40 2.90 17.08
CA GLU A 102 -13.54 4.27 16.59
C GLU A 102 -12.33 4.70 15.75
N ARG A 103 -11.12 4.24 16.13
CA ARG A 103 -9.87 4.52 15.40
C ARG A 103 -9.76 3.70 14.10
N LEU A 104 -10.28 2.47 14.10
CA LEU A 104 -10.36 1.67 12.88
C LEU A 104 -11.25 2.32 11.83
N VAL A 105 -12.39 2.88 12.24
CA VAL A 105 -13.32 3.59 11.34
C VAL A 105 -12.68 4.87 10.77
N GLU A 106 -11.94 5.64 11.57
CA GLU A 106 -11.17 6.80 11.09
C GLU A 106 -10.14 6.39 10.03
N PHE A 107 -9.42 5.29 10.26
CA PHE A 107 -8.40 4.79 9.33
C PHE A 107 -9.01 4.38 7.99
N ILE A 108 -10.09 3.59 8.02
CA ILE A 108 -10.82 3.15 6.83
C ILE A 108 -11.39 4.36 6.06
N LYS A 109 -11.90 5.37 6.78
CA LYS A 109 -12.43 6.59 6.16
C LYS A 109 -11.33 7.40 5.49
N HIS A 110 -10.17 7.54 6.13
CA HIS A 110 -9.03 8.26 5.57
C HIS A 110 -8.42 7.52 4.37
N GLU A 111 -8.38 6.19 4.37
CA GLU A 111 -7.96 5.39 3.21
C GLU A 111 -8.93 5.53 2.03
N LEU A 112 -10.24 5.55 2.30
CA LEU A 112 -11.26 5.86 1.28
C LEU A 112 -11.14 7.31 0.78
N GLU A 113 -10.74 8.26 1.62
CA GLU A 113 -10.56 9.67 1.26
C GLU A 113 -9.25 9.92 0.51
N ILE A 114 -8.15 9.23 0.83
CA ILE A 114 -6.91 9.24 0.03
C ILE A 114 -7.16 8.65 -1.36
N SER A 115 -8.04 7.64 -1.46
CA SER A 115 -8.48 7.13 -2.77
C SER A 115 -9.38 8.11 -3.55
N ASN A 116 -9.88 9.19 -2.93
CA ASN A 116 -10.81 10.17 -3.51
C ASN A 116 -10.28 11.62 -3.45
N GLY A 117 -9.02 11.81 -3.05
CA GLY A 117 -8.42 13.11 -2.77
C GLY A 117 -7.33 13.45 -3.78
N ASP A 118 -7.58 14.50 -4.56
CA ASP A 118 -6.63 15.19 -5.44
C ASP A 118 -5.22 15.27 -4.83
N ASP A 119 -4.25 14.93 -5.68
CA ASP A 119 -2.85 14.59 -5.43
C ASP A 119 -2.02 15.78 -4.89
N ARG A 120 -2.36 16.24 -3.68
CA ARG A 120 -1.58 17.24 -2.95
C ARG A 120 -0.74 16.59 -1.88
N VAL A 121 0.34 15.96 -2.34
CA VAL A 121 1.47 15.54 -1.51
C VAL A 121 1.96 16.74 -0.69
N GLN A 122 1.69 16.74 0.62
CA GLN A 122 2.56 17.45 1.57
C GLN A 122 3.79 16.58 1.77
N PRO A 123 5.02 17.10 1.58
CA PRO A 123 6.20 16.29 1.75
C PRO A 123 6.34 15.95 3.24
N ILE A 124 6.42 14.66 3.54
CA ILE A 124 7.08 14.19 4.76
C ILE A 124 8.53 14.69 4.65
N SER A 125 8.84 15.67 5.50
CA SER A 125 10.15 16.28 5.61
C SER A 125 11.13 15.24 6.14
N GLY A 126 11.98 14.75 5.26
CA GLY A 126 13.09 13.85 5.52
C GLY A 126 13.91 13.75 4.23
N GLU A 127 14.57 14.86 3.87
CA GLU A 127 15.39 14.97 2.67
C GLU A 127 16.54 13.95 2.72
N LEU A 128 16.40 12.87 1.93
CA LEU A 128 17.54 12.17 1.38
C LEU A 128 17.85 12.80 0.03
N GLU A 129 19.05 13.38 -0.08
CA GLU A 129 19.61 13.91 -1.32
C GLU A 129 19.46 12.88 -2.45
N PRO A 130 18.88 13.25 -3.62
CA PRO A 130 18.82 12.35 -4.76
C PRO A 130 20.22 12.21 -5.34
N GLY A 131 20.88 11.11 -4.96
CA GLY A 131 22.09 10.64 -5.62
C GLY A 131 21.80 10.33 -7.08
N SER A 132 22.11 11.28 -7.97
CA SER A 132 22.30 11.14 -9.42
C SER A 132 21.36 10.14 -10.11
N ILE A 133 20.16 10.62 -10.48
CA ILE A 133 19.28 9.95 -11.44
C ILE A 133 19.98 9.99 -12.81
N ASP A 134 20.49 8.84 -13.23
CA ASP A 134 20.68 8.54 -14.65
C ASP A 134 19.29 8.14 -15.16
N ASP A 135 18.57 9.10 -15.73
CA ASP A 135 17.24 8.89 -16.32
C ASP A 135 17.38 7.95 -17.54
N SER A 136 17.21 6.66 -17.29
CA SER A 136 16.99 5.67 -18.34
C SER A 136 15.51 5.32 -18.34
N ASP A 137 14.76 5.84 -19.31
CA ASP A 137 13.37 5.47 -19.63
C ASP A 137 13.15 3.95 -19.75
N GLU A 138 14.22 3.16 -19.90
CA GLU A 138 14.15 1.71 -19.92
C GLU A 138 13.76 1.11 -18.55
N ASP A 139 14.17 1.70 -17.43
CA ASP A 139 13.96 1.12 -16.09
C ASP A 139 12.49 1.20 -15.66
N VAL A 140 11.82 2.33 -15.96
CA VAL A 140 10.38 2.54 -15.68
C VAL A 140 9.50 1.61 -16.51
N ARG A 141 9.86 1.38 -17.79
CA ARG A 141 9.11 0.46 -18.67
C ARG A 141 9.21 -0.99 -18.21
N VAL A 142 10.40 -1.42 -17.78
CA VAL A 142 10.62 -2.76 -17.24
C VAL A 142 9.78 -2.97 -15.98
N ASP A 143 9.73 -1.98 -15.09
CA ASP A 143 8.91 -2.06 -13.87
C ASP A 143 7.40 -2.11 -14.16
N SER A 144 6.91 -1.36 -15.15
CA SER A 144 5.51 -1.44 -15.61
C SER A 144 5.15 -2.82 -16.16
N ASP A 145 6.01 -3.36 -17.02
CA ASP A 145 5.86 -4.71 -17.58
C ASP A 145 5.85 -5.81 -16.51
N HIS A 146 6.56 -5.61 -15.40
CA HIS A 146 6.57 -6.54 -14.28
C HIS A 146 5.28 -6.46 -13.48
N PHE A 147 4.83 -5.25 -13.15
CA PHE A 147 3.56 -5.04 -12.43
C PHE A 147 2.37 -5.68 -13.17
N GLU A 148 2.22 -5.40 -14.48
CA GLU A 148 1.11 -5.97 -15.26
C GLU A 148 1.13 -7.51 -15.28
N LYS A 149 2.33 -8.12 -15.38
CA LYS A 149 2.48 -9.59 -15.35
C LYS A 149 2.10 -10.19 -14.00
N GLU A 150 2.43 -9.53 -12.90
CA GLU A 150 2.05 -9.99 -11.55
C GLU A 150 0.53 -9.87 -11.32
N VAL A 151 -0.09 -8.77 -11.78
CA VAL A 151 -1.56 -8.62 -11.75
C VAL A 151 -2.23 -9.69 -12.63
N GLU A 152 -1.70 -9.94 -13.82
CA GLU A 152 -2.19 -11.01 -14.71
C GLU A 152 -2.09 -12.38 -14.05
N ALA A 153 -0.94 -12.71 -13.44
CA ALA A 153 -0.75 -13.98 -12.74
C ALA A 153 -1.74 -14.14 -11.58
N THR A 154 -1.96 -13.07 -10.82
CA THR A 154 -2.94 -13.01 -9.73
C THR A 154 -4.36 -13.28 -10.23
N PHE A 155 -4.77 -12.60 -11.30
CA PHE A 155 -6.08 -12.78 -11.91
C PHE A 155 -6.27 -14.19 -12.48
N LEU A 156 -5.28 -14.73 -13.21
CA LEU A 156 -5.35 -16.07 -13.78
C LEU A 156 -5.41 -17.15 -12.71
N ARG A 157 -4.72 -16.96 -11.59
CA ARG A 157 -4.85 -17.83 -10.43
C ARG A 157 -6.28 -17.82 -9.90
N ALA A 158 -6.90 -16.64 -9.78
CA ALA A 158 -8.28 -16.53 -9.35
C ALA A 158 -9.27 -17.22 -10.30
N VAL A 159 -9.02 -17.14 -11.61
CA VAL A 159 -9.82 -17.86 -12.62
C VAL A 159 -9.68 -19.38 -12.49
N ASN A 160 -8.45 -19.89 -12.27
CA ASN A 160 -8.16 -21.32 -12.26
C ASN A 160 -8.50 -22.01 -10.93
N GLU A 161 -8.32 -21.31 -9.81
CA GLU A 161 -8.50 -21.83 -8.45
C GLU A 161 -9.84 -21.42 -7.82
N ASP A 162 -10.66 -20.62 -8.51
CA ASP A 162 -11.95 -20.08 -8.04
C ASP A 162 -11.81 -19.26 -6.75
N VAL A 163 -10.77 -18.42 -6.72
CA VAL A 163 -10.50 -17.49 -5.61
C VAL A 163 -11.52 -16.35 -5.63
N GLY A 164 -11.93 -15.88 -4.44
CA GLY A 164 -12.92 -14.80 -4.32
C GLY A 164 -12.36 -13.45 -4.76
N GLU A 165 -13.23 -12.60 -5.32
CA GLU A 165 -12.87 -11.24 -5.78
C GLU A 165 -12.20 -10.39 -4.68
N GLY A 166 -12.60 -10.57 -3.42
CA GLY A 166 -12.01 -9.87 -2.28
C GLY A 166 -10.54 -10.21 -2.03
N ASP A 167 -10.15 -11.47 -2.22
CA ASP A 167 -8.75 -11.89 -2.07
C ASP A 167 -7.90 -11.34 -3.22
N VAL A 168 -8.46 -11.30 -4.44
CA VAL A 168 -7.81 -10.66 -5.60
C VAL A 168 -7.56 -9.18 -5.34
N ILE A 169 -8.55 -8.47 -4.78
CA ILE A 169 -8.41 -7.05 -4.41
C ILE A 169 -7.28 -6.86 -3.40
N LEU A 170 -7.19 -7.71 -2.37
CA LEU A 170 -6.13 -7.61 -1.37
C LEU A 170 -4.74 -7.80 -1.99
N GLU A 171 -4.60 -8.78 -2.88
CA GLU A 171 -3.33 -9.04 -3.54
C GLU A 171 -2.95 -7.94 -4.53
N VAL A 172 -3.87 -7.47 -5.35
CA VAL A 172 -3.62 -6.36 -6.29
C VAL A 172 -3.32 -5.06 -5.54
N ASN A 173 -3.97 -4.80 -4.40
CA ASN A 173 -3.62 -3.64 -3.56
C ASN A 173 -2.22 -3.80 -2.92
N SER A 174 -1.81 -5.01 -2.56
CA SER A 174 -0.44 -5.26 -2.12
C SER A 174 0.57 -4.99 -3.23
N LEU A 175 0.29 -5.41 -4.47
CA LEU A 175 1.12 -5.12 -5.65
C LEU A 175 1.16 -3.62 -5.95
N LYS A 176 0.02 -2.94 -5.88
CA LYS A 176 -0.09 -1.49 -6.04
C LYS A 176 0.90 -0.76 -5.11
N LEU A 177 0.95 -1.15 -3.84
CA LEU A 177 1.85 -0.56 -2.86
C LEU A 177 3.31 -0.93 -3.12
N SER A 178 3.60 -2.20 -3.46
CA SER A 178 4.98 -2.64 -3.66
C SER A 178 5.64 -2.05 -4.90
N TYR A 179 4.86 -1.80 -5.95
CA TYR A 179 5.31 -1.19 -7.21
C TYR A 179 5.06 0.33 -7.27
N ASN A 180 4.58 0.94 -6.18
CA ASN A 180 4.22 2.36 -6.13
C ASN A 180 3.33 2.80 -7.31
N ARG A 181 2.22 2.10 -7.51
CA ARG A 181 1.26 2.30 -8.60
C ARG A 181 -0.04 2.96 -8.12
N THR A 182 -0.80 3.47 -9.07
CA THR A 182 -2.09 4.14 -8.86
C THR A 182 -3.27 3.17 -8.98
N ALA A 183 -4.48 3.63 -8.64
CA ALA A 183 -5.69 2.86 -8.91
C ALA A 183 -5.95 2.70 -10.42
N THR A 184 -5.62 3.74 -11.20
CA THR A 184 -5.63 3.79 -12.67
C THR A 184 -4.77 2.67 -13.27
N ASP A 185 -3.53 2.52 -12.81
CA ASP A 185 -2.63 1.43 -13.24
C ASP A 185 -3.24 0.05 -12.95
N CYS A 186 -3.85 -0.12 -11.77
CA CYS A 186 -4.51 -1.36 -11.39
C CYS A 186 -5.72 -1.67 -12.30
N ALA A 187 -6.54 -0.66 -12.61
CA ALA A 187 -7.69 -0.81 -13.49
C ALA A 187 -7.27 -1.25 -14.90
N GLY A 188 -6.25 -0.60 -15.47
CA GLY A 188 -5.67 -0.96 -16.76
C GLY A 188 -5.11 -2.38 -16.77
N ALA A 189 -4.22 -2.71 -15.82
CA ALA A 189 -3.58 -4.03 -15.73
C ALA A 189 -4.60 -5.17 -15.53
N LEU A 190 -5.61 -4.96 -14.68
CA LEU A 190 -6.67 -5.93 -14.44
C LEU A 190 -7.55 -6.12 -15.68
N PHE A 191 -7.95 -5.03 -16.34
CA PHE A 191 -8.71 -5.09 -17.58
C PHE A 191 -7.92 -5.82 -18.68
N TYR A 192 -6.63 -5.54 -18.80
CA TYR A 192 -5.73 -6.22 -19.73
C TYR A 192 -5.73 -7.73 -19.51
N ALA A 193 -5.55 -8.17 -18.26
CA ALA A 193 -5.60 -9.59 -17.89
C ALA A 193 -6.97 -10.23 -18.20
N MET A 194 -8.07 -9.53 -17.88
CA MET A 194 -9.43 -9.97 -18.20
C MET A 194 -9.61 -10.16 -19.71
N MET A 195 -9.12 -9.24 -20.53
CA MET A 195 -9.31 -9.28 -21.99
C MET A 195 -8.36 -10.25 -22.69
N LYS A 196 -7.29 -10.73 -22.04
CA LYS A 196 -6.48 -11.84 -22.57
C LYS A 196 -7.16 -13.20 -22.45
N LEU A 197 -7.95 -13.41 -21.40
CA LEU A 197 -8.60 -14.69 -21.14
C LEU A 197 -9.47 -15.21 -22.32
N PRO A 198 -10.33 -14.39 -22.98
CA PRO A 198 -11.08 -14.84 -24.16
C PRO A 198 -10.21 -15.29 -25.35
N LEU A 199 -8.99 -14.76 -25.46
CA LEU A 199 -8.06 -15.05 -26.56
C LEU A 199 -7.33 -16.37 -26.37
N GLU A 200 -7.19 -16.88 -25.14
CA GLU A 200 -6.51 -18.16 -24.89
C GLU A 200 -7.14 -19.30 -25.70
N THR A 201 -8.47 -19.28 -25.83
CA THR A 201 -9.22 -20.24 -26.64
C THR A 201 -9.08 -19.95 -28.14
N SER A 202 -8.38 -20.83 -28.86
CA SER A 202 -8.12 -20.68 -30.31
C SER A 202 -9.38 -20.50 -31.17
N SER A 203 -10.51 -21.12 -30.79
CA SER A 203 -11.77 -20.97 -31.52
C SER A 203 -12.37 -19.56 -31.47
N ASN A 204 -12.01 -18.75 -30.46
CA ASN A 204 -12.49 -17.39 -30.32
C ASN A 204 -11.71 -16.43 -31.22
N ARG A 205 -10.39 -16.60 -31.34
CA ARG A 205 -9.51 -15.77 -32.18
C ARG A 205 -9.94 -15.69 -33.64
N HIS A 206 -10.52 -16.76 -34.17
CA HIS A 206 -10.93 -16.83 -35.59
C HIS A 206 -12.37 -16.40 -35.85
N SER A 207 -13.14 -16.01 -34.82
CA SER A 207 -14.55 -15.67 -34.97
C SER A 207 -14.91 -14.42 -34.15
N PRO A 208 -15.07 -13.26 -34.82
CA PRO A 208 -15.44 -11.99 -34.18
C PRO A 208 -16.64 -12.11 -33.22
N SER A 209 -17.70 -12.79 -33.65
CA SER A 209 -18.90 -12.98 -32.82
C SER A 209 -18.65 -13.83 -31.57
N LYS A 210 -17.82 -14.88 -31.66
CA LYS A 210 -17.45 -15.69 -30.50
C LYS A 210 -16.54 -14.92 -29.55
N LEU A 211 -15.61 -14.13 -30.10
CA LEU A 211 -14.70 -13.30 -29.32
C LEU A 211 -15.47 -12.25 -28.51
N VAL A 212 -16.38 -11.52 -29.16
CA VAL A 212 -17.26 -10.53 -28.51
C VAL A 212 -18.08 -11.18 -27.40
N LYS A 213 -18.66 -12.35 -27.66
CA LYS A 213 -19.42 -13.09 -26.65
C LYS A 213 -18.53 -13.49 -25.46
N ALA A 214 -17.37 -14.09 -25.72
CA ALA A 214 -16.46 -14.55 -24.69
C ALA A 214 -15.92 -13.38 -23.84
N ALA A 215 -15.55 -12.26 -24.47
CA ALA A 215 -15.18 -11.02 -23.77
C ALA A 215 -16.34 -10.51 -22.91
N GLY A 216 -17.56 -10.47 -23.45
CA GLY A 216 -18.75 -10.10 -22.71
C GLY A 216 -19.03 -11.00 -21.50
N ASP A 217 -18.79 -12.30 -21.62
CA ASP A 217 -18.94 -13.27 -20.53
C ASP A 217 -17.90 -13.01 -19.42
N VAL A 218 -16.63 -12.75 -19.78
CA VAL A 218 -15.56 -12.42 -18.83
C VAL A 218 -15.83 -11.09 -18.11
N ILE A 219 -16.17 -10.04 -18.85
CA ILE A 219 -16.53 -8.73 -18.29
C ILE A 219 -17.70 -8.89 -17.32
N SER A 220 -18.71 -9.70 -17.67
CA SER A 220 -19.86 -9.92 -16.78
C SER A 220 -19.48 -10.66 -15.51
N LYS A 221 -18.60 -11.66 -15.62
CA LYS A 221 -18.15 -12.47 -14.47
C LYS A 221 -17.37 -11.60 -13.48
N TRP A 222 -16.47 -10.76 -13.98
CA TRP A 222 -15.51 -10.00 -13.15
C TRP A 222 -15.84 -8.51 -13.06
N LYS A 223 -17.06 -8.09 -13.43
CA LYS A 223 -17.50 -6.68 -13.40
C LYS A 223 -17.26 -6.05 -12.04
N LYS A 224 -17.59 -6.75 -10.95
CA LYS A 224 -17.48 -6.21 -9.58
C LYS A 224 -16.03 -5.96 -9.19
N LEU A 225 -15.15 -6.90 -9.51
CA LEU A 225 -13.71 -6.79 -9.31
C LEU A 225 -13.15 -5.58 -10.09
N LEU A 226 -13.47 -5.46 -11.37
CA LEU A 226 -13.01 -4.33 -12.18
C LEU A 226 -13.57 -2.99 -11.66
N LYS A 227 -14.86 -2.94 -11.31
CA LYS A 227 -15.51 -1.73 -10.78
C LYS A 227 -14.95 -1.25 -9.45
N TYR A 228 -14.29 -2.12 -8.68
CA TYR A 228 -13.58 -1.69 -7.47
C TYR A 228 -12.46 -0.67 -7.77
N TYR A 229 -11.83 -0.76 -8.94
CA TYR A 229 -10.75 0.13 -9.37
C TYR A 229 -11.22 1.28 -10.29
N LEU A 230 -12.49 1.29 -10.71
CA LEU A 230 -13.07 2.32 -11.57
C LEU A 230 -13.85 3.35 -10.73
N CYS A 231 -13.11 4.15 -9.96
CA CYS A 231 -13.68 5.10 -9.00
C CYS A 231 -14.12 6.42 -9.65
N SER A 232 -13.50 6.81 -10.76
CA SER A 232 -13.77 8.05 -11.48
C SER A 232 -13.82 7.84 -12.99
N ILE A 233 -14.11 8.92 -13.73
CA ILE A 233 -14.10 8.93 -15.19
C ILE A 233 -12.69 8.69 -15.74
N ASP A 234 -11.64 9.11 -15.02
CA ASP A 234 -10.25 8.97 -15.47
C ASP A 234 -9.84 7.50 -15.55
N GLU A 235 -10.20 6.67 -14.57
CA GLU A 235 -9.94 5.22 -14.66
C GLU A 235 -10.79 4.52 -15.72
N GLU A 236 -12.00 5.02 -16.00
CA GLU A 236 -12.81 4.50 -17.10
C GLU A 236 -12.19 4.84 -18.47
N ILE A 237 -11.63 6.04 -18.64
CA ILE A 237 -10.86 6.44 -19.82
C ILE A 237 -9.60 5.58 -19.95
N GLU A 238 -8.85 5.36 -18.87
CA GLU A 238 -7.66 4.51 -18.88
C GLU A 238 -7.98 3.09 -19.37
N VAL A 239 -9.09 2.50 -18.92
CA VAL A 239 -9.49 1.18 -19.40
C VAL A 239 -9.82 1.17 -20.91
N ILE A 240 -10.37 2.27 -21.45
CA ILE A 240 -10.60 2.42 -22.90
C ILE A 240 -9.25 2.55 -23.63
N LEU A 241 -8.33 3.36 -23.12
CA LEU A 241 -6.98 3.54 -23.69
C LEU A 241 -6.19 2.23 -23.68
N LYS A 242 -6.21 1.49 -22.56
CA LYS A 242 -5.61 0.16 -22.45
C LYS A 242 -6.21 -0.81 -23.47
N PHE A 243 -7.53 -0.76 -23.70
CA PHE A 243 -8.15 -1.59 -24.74
C PHE A 243 -7.70 -1.23 -26.16
N GLU A 244 -7.53 0.06 -26.44
CA GLU A 244 -6.98 0.57 -27.69
C GLU A 244 -5.53 0.13 -27.92
N GLU A 245 -4.68 0.23 -26.89
CA GLU A 245 -3.30 -0.27 -26.88
C GLU A 245 -3.26 -1.77 -27.19
N MET A 246 -4.09 -2.57 -26.52
CA MET A 246 -4.23 -4.00 -26.79
C MET A 246 -4.57 -4.30 -28.25
N CYS A 247 -5.52 -3.55 -28.83
CA CYS A 247 -5.92 -3.75 -30.23
C CYS A 247 -4.80 -3.45 -31.23
N SER A 248 -3.89 -2.55 -30.87
CA SER A 248 -2.79 -2.10 -31.73
C SER A 248 -1.56 -3.00 -31.63
N GLU A 249 -1.26 -3.50 -30.43
CA GLU A 249 0.02 -4.15 -30.14
C GLU A 249 -0.08 -5.66 -29.98
N SER A 250 -0.80 -6.12 -28.95
CA SER A 250 -0.71 -7.49 -28.43
C SER A 250 -1.91 -8.39 -28.76
N ALA A 251 -3.06 -7.80 -29.12
CA ALA A 251 -4.35 -8.47 -29.27
C ALA A 251 -5.14 -7.95 -30.49
N LYS A 252 -4.53 -8.01 -31.67
CA LYS A 252 -5.06 -7.49 -32.94
C LYS A 252 -6.41 -8.10 -33.36
N GLU A 253 -6.77 -9.26 -32.83
CA GLU A 253 -8.09 -9.87 -33.03
C GLU A 253 -9.23 -8.96 -32.56
N TYR A 254 -8.99 -8.15 -31.53
CA TYR A 254 -9.98 -7.21 -31.02
C TYR A 254 -10.22 -6.00 -31.92
N PHE A 255 -9.26 -5.64 -32.77
CA PHE A 255 -9.38 -4.46 -33.64
C PHE A 255 -10.70 -4.43 -34.42
N SER A 256 -11.07 -5.55 -35.05
CA SER A 256 -12.30 -5.66 -35.86
C SER A 256 -13.60 -5.62 -35.05
N VAL A 257 -13.53 -5.81 -33.74
CA VAL A 257 -14.66 -5.87 -32.81
C VAL A 257 -14.61 -4.80 -31.73
N PHE A 258 -13.65 -3.87 -31.79
CA PHE A 258 -13.42 -2.84 -30.78
C PHE A 258 -14.70 -2.10 -30.42
N THR A 259 -15.39 -1.53 -31.41
CA THR A 259 -16.65 -0.78 -31.20
C THR A 259 -17.75 -1.63 -30.55
N GLN A 260 -17.81 -2.93 -30.85
CA GLN A 260 -18.80 -3.83 -30.27
C GLN A 260 -18.49 -4.10 -28.79
N ILE A 261 -17.21 -4.24 -28.45
CA ILE A 261 -16.77 -4.43 -27.06
C ILE A 261 -16.89 -3.13 -26.27
N LEU A 262 -16.56 -1.97 -26.85
CA LEU A 262 -16.77 -0.66 -26.24
C LEU A 262 -18.25 -0.42 -25.91
N HIS A 263 -19.15 -0.72 -26.85
CA HIS A 263 -20.59 -0.68 -26.60
C HIS A 263 -21.02 -1.71 -25.54
N LEU A 264 -20.42 -2.89 -25.48
CA LEU A 264 -20.69 -3.86 -24.40
C LEU A 264 -20.22 -3.36 -23.03
N MET A 265 -19.10 -2.65 -22.96
CA MET A 265 -18.62 -2.05 -21.71
C MET A 265 -19.60 -0.98 -21.23
N TYR A 266 -20.15 -0.17 -22.14
CA TYR A 266 -21.21 0.79 -21.84
C TYR A 266 -22.50 0.09 -21.33
N GLU A 267 -23.04 -0.86 -22.09
CA GLU A 267 -24.26 -1.60 -21.74
C GLU A 267 -24.17 -2.39 -20.43
N LYS A 268 -22.95 -2.74 -20.02
CA LYS A 268 -22.67 -3.43 -18.77
C LYS A 268 -22.32 -2.48 -17.64
N ASP A 269 -22.51 -1.17 -17.78
CA ASP A 269 -22.10 -0.14 -16.83
C ASP A 269 -20.65 -0.33 -16.37
N VAL A 270 -19.73 -0.71 -17.27
CA VAL A 270 -18.29 -0.71 -16.97
C VAL A 270 -17.75 0.69 -17.18
N VAL A 271 -18.11 1.31 -18.30
CA VAL A 271 -17.77 2.70 -18.64
C VAL A 271 -19.03 3.51 -18.89
N GLN A 272 -18.96 4.80 -18.59
CA GLN A 272 -20.04 5.76 -18.78
C GLN A 272 -19.93 6.42 -20.16
N GLU A 273 -21.03 7.02 -20.61
CA GLU A 273 -21.05 7.82 -21.83
C GLU A 273 -20.01 8.94 -21.77
N GLU A 274 -19.89 9.61 -20.62
CA GLU A 274 -18.91 10.69 -20.40
C GLU A 274 -17.46 10.22 -20.62
N ALA A 275 -17.09 9.03 -20.13
CA ALA A 275 -15.76 8.48 -20.36
C ALA A 275 -15.48 8.21 -21.85
N ILE A 276 -16.47 7.69 -22.60
CA ILE A 276 -16.35 7.45 -24.04
C ILE A 276 -16.20 8.75 -24.82
N LEU A 277 -16.98 9.77 -24.48
CA LEU A 277 -16.91 11.09 -25.11
C LEU A 277 -15.58 11.78 -24.80
N ASN A 278 -15.12 11.72 -23.54
CA ASN A 278 -13.87 12.33 -23.12
C ASN A 278 -12.67 11.66 -23.80
N TRP A 279 -12.60 10.32 -23.82
CA TRP A 279 -11.59 9.57 -24.59
C TRP A 279 -11.53 10.00 -26.06
N ALA A 280 -12.69 10.15 -26.72
CA ALA A 280 -12.74 10.58 -28.12
C ALA A 280 -12.24 12.03 -28.29
N SER A 281 -12.59 12.92 -27.34
CA SER A 281 -12.21 14.33 -27.37
C SER A 281 -10.70 14.55 -27.17
N GLU A 282 -10.07 13.77 -26.26
CA GLU A 282 -8.62 13.82 -26.02
C GLU A 282 -7.81 13.46 -27.27
N LYS A 283 -8.40 12.67 -28.16
CA LYS A 283 -7.78 12.22 -29.41
C LYS A 283 -8.00 13.19 -30.58
N GLU A 284 -8.74 14.29 -30.44
CA GLU A 284 -9.01 15.23 -31.54
C GLU A 284 -7.74 15.85 -32.11
N GLU A 285 -6.76 16.14 -31.26
CA GLU A 285 -5.48 16.74 -31.65
C GLU A 285 -4.36 15.71 -31.88
N ALA A 286 -4.62 14.42 -31.64
CA ALA A 286 -3.66 13.34 -31.83
C ALA A 286 -3.35 13.05 -33.31
N ASP A 287 -2.33 12.24 -33.57
CA ASP A 287 -1.96 11.84 -34.92
C ASP A 287 -3.02 10.95 -35.57
N GLU A 288 -3.05 10.92 -36.92
CA GLU A 288 -4.04 10.14 -37.67
C GLU A 288 -3.95 8.63 -37.42
N SER A 289 -2.78 8.13 -37.01
CA SER A 289 -2.58 6.74 -36.57
C SER A 289 -3.35 6.41 -35.29
N ASP A 290 -3.47 7.38 -34.39
CA ASP A 290 -4.03 7.19 -33.06
C ASP A 290 -5.55 7.42 -33.05
N LYS A 291 -6.07 8.01 -34.12
CA LYS A 291 -7.51 8.24 -34.33
C LYS A 291 -8.25 7.06 -34.96
N VAL A 292 -7.56 5.98 -35.32
CA VAL A 292 -8.14 4.89 -36.12
C VAL A 292 -9.34 4.23 -35.42
N LEU A 293 -9.21 3.94 -34.11
CA LEU A 293 -10.28 3.31 -33.33
C LEU A 293 -11.40 4.31 -32.97
N VAL A 294 -11.06 5.59 -32.74
CA VAL A 294 -12.05 6.68 -32.57
C VAL A 294 -12.93 6.78 -33.82
N LYS A 295 -12.31 6.79 -35.01
CA LYS A 295 -13.02 6.80 -36.30
C LYS A 295 -13.91 5.57 -36.47
N GLN A 296 -13.44 4.40 -36.05
CA GLN A 296 -14.24 3.17 -36.07
C GLN A 296 -15.46 3.24 -35.12
N ALA A 297 -15.35 4.01 -34.03
CA ALA A 297 -16.40 4.22 -33.05
C ALA A 297 -17.29 5.45 -33.31
N GLU A 298 -17.09 6.21 -34.40
CA GLU A 298 -17.85 7.45 -34.69
C GLU A 298 -19.37 7.30 -34.57
N LYS A 299 -19.93 6.19 -35.04
CA LYS A 299 -21.39 5.93 -34.97
C LYS A 299 -21.90 5.66 -33.56
N LEU A 300 -21.02 5.27 -32.65
CA LEU A 300 -21.33 5.08 -31.23
C LEU A 300 -21.27 6.41 -30.48
N ILE A 301 -20.39 7.32 -30.92
CA ILE A 301 -20.12 8.62 -30.30
C ILE A 301 -21.15 9.70 -30.73
N GLN A 302 -21.78 9.53 -31.89
CA GLN A 302 -22.84 10.42 -32.43
C GLN A 302 -24.23 10.11 -31.88
#